data_AF-A0A6I2UJJ6-F1
#
_entry.id   AF-A0A6I2UJJ6-F1
#
_cell.length_a   1.000
_cell.length_b   1.000
_cell.length_c   1.000
_cell.angle_alpha   90.00
_cell.angle_beta   90.00
_cell.angle_gamma   90.00
#
_symmetry.space_group_name_H-M   'P 1'
#
loop_
_entity.id
_entity.type
_entity.pdbx_description
1 polymer ?
#
loop_
_entity_poly.entity_id
_entity_poly.type
_entity_poly.pdbx_seq_one_letter_code
_entity_poly.pdbx_strand_id
1 'polypeptide(L)'
;MLYSIDSGKYVTQVPHKKDFDKWMKNLSAADYQSIADTLNEKIDESDINTAGWLPGHDWAGTIYEPIYEACGRNQVLSGMFFGLIVFDLLMRKDDKTWGFGRFEKDGKQIASMTYFVLDNPPAR
;
A
#
# COMPACT_ATOMS: atom_id res chain seq x y z
N MET A 1 -11.80 2.99 3.82
CA MET A 1 -12.27 1.61 4.00
C MET A 1 -11.86 0.85 2.76
N LEU A 2 -11.57 -0.45 2.84
CA LEU A 2 -11.01 -1.18 1.69
C LEU A 2 -11.89 -2.37 1.27
N TYR A 3 -12.19 -2.47 -0.02
CA TYR A 3 -13.06 -3.45 -0.65
C TYR A 3 -12.32 -4.21 -1.76
N SER A 4 -12.30 -5.54 -1.68
CA SER A 4 -11.69 -6.40 -2.69
C SER A 4 -12.68 -6.63 -3.83
N ILE A 5 -12.33 -6.23 -5.06
CA ILE A 5 -13.18 -6.50 -6.23
C ILE A 5 -13.20 -7.98 -6.59
N ASP A 6 -12.10 -8.70 -6.33
CA ASP A 6 -11.98 -10.12 -6.67
C ASP A 6 -12.87 -10.98 -5.78
N SER A 7 -12.95 -10.67 -4.48
CA SER A 7 -13.73 -11.46 -3.52
C SER A 7 -15.11 -10.87 -3.19
N GLY A 8 -15.36 -9.63 -3.60
CA GLY A 8 -16.61 -8.92 -3.33
C GLY A 8 -16.81 -8.55 -1.86
N LYS A 9 -15.74 -8.41 -1.08
CA LYS A 9 -15.81 -8.24 0.39
C LYS A 9 -14.96 -7.07 0.87
N TYR A 10 -15.44 -6.42 1.93
CA TYR A 10 -14.62 -5.52 2.73
C TYR A 10 -13.54 -6.30 3.47
N VAL A 11 -12.33 -5.76 3.49
CA VAL A 11 -11.19 -6.32 4.22
C VAL A 11 -10.99 -5.56 5.53
N THR A 12 -10.70 -6.32 6.59
CA THR A 12 -10.50 -5.79 7.95
C THR A 12 -9.14 -6.17 8.53
N GLN A 13 -8.31 -6.88 7.75
CA GLN A 13 -6.99 -7.33 8.15
C GLN A 13 -6.01 -7.18 6.99
N VAL A 14 -4.79 -6.78 7.33
CA VAL A 14 -3.67 -6.73 6.39
C VAL A 14 -3.29 -8.15 5.98
N PRO A 15 -3.14 -8.46 4.67
CA PRO A 15 -2.64 -9.75 4.22
C PRO A 15 -1.19 -9.95 4.69
N HIS A 16 -0.75 -11.19 4.86
CA HIS A 16 0.61 -11.50 5.35
C HIS A 16 0.95 -10.80 6.69
N LYS A 17 -0.04 -10.66 7.59
CA LYS A 17 0.10 -9.92 8.85
C LYS A 17 1.35 -10.28 9.66
N LYS A 18 1.75 -11.56 9.71
CA LYS A 18 2.95 -11.99 10.44
C LYS A 18 4.23 -11.34 9.90
N ASP A 19 4.36 -11.24 8.58
CA ASP A 19 5.51 -10.61 7.93
C ASP A 19 5.45 -9.09 8.08
N PHE A 20 4.26 -8.50 7.91
CA PHE A 20 4.03 -7.08 8.18
C PHE A 20 4.44 -6.69 9.61
N ASP A 21 3.94 -7.40 10.63
CA ASP A 21 4.26 -7.16 12.04
C ASP A 21 5.77 -7.34 12.31
N LYS A 22 6.41 -8.30 11.63
CA LYS A 22 7.85 -8.53 11.74
C LYS A 22 8.65 -7.36 11.19
N TRP A 23 8.34 -6.85 10.00
CA TRP A 23 9.06 -5.73 9.40
C TRP A 23 8.76 -4.41 10.11
N MET A 24 7.51 -4.21 10.57
CA MET A 24 7.15 -3.04 11.38
C MET A 24 7.97 -2.92 12.68
N LYS A 25 8.37 -4.03 13.31
CA LYS A 25 9.25 -4.00 14.49
C LYS A 25 10.64 -3.44 14.20
N ASN A 26 11.08 -3.48 12.93
CA ASN A 26 12.37 -2.98 12.49
C ASN A 26 12.28 -1.57 11.87
N LEU A 27 11.09 -0.98 11.81
CA LEU A 27 10.87 0.37 11.29
C LEU A 27 10.58 1.29 12.47
N SER A 28 11.29 2.41 12.56
CA SER A 28 11.05 3.35 13.66
C SER A 28 9.67 4.00 13.51
N ALA A 29 9.07 4.41 14.64
CA ALA A 29 7.78 5.10 14.61
C ALA A 29 7.86 6.43 13.85
N ALA A 30 8.99 7.13 13.93
CA ALA A 30 9.23 8.38 13.20
C ALA A 30 9.29 8.14 11.69
N ASP A 31 10.06 7.14 11.25
CA ASP A 31 10.16 6.79 9.81
C ASP A 31 8.80 6.35 9.27
N TYR A 32 8.09 5.50 10.01
CA TYR A 32 6.74 5.09 9.63
C TYR A 32 5.80 6.28 9.47
N GLN A 33 5.83 7.24 10.42
CA GLN A 33 4.99 8.42 10.34
C GLN A 33 5.32 9.26 9.10
N SER A 34 6.59 9.54 8.84
CA SER A 34 7.00 10.31 7.65
C SER A 34 6.61 9.62 6.34
N ILE A 35 6.73 8.29 6.28
CA ILE A 35 6.26 7.49 5.14
C ILE A 35 4.74 7.59 5.00
N ALA A 36 4.00 7.42 6.09
CA ALA A 36 2.54 7.46 6.09
C ALA A 36 2.00 8.82 5.65
N ASP A 37 2.58 9.92 6.14
CA ASP A 37 2.18 11.27 5.77
C ASP A 37 2.41 11.51 4.27
N THR A 38 3.60 11.18 3.77
CA THR A 38 3.93 11.33 2.34
C THR A 38 3.03 10.48 1.45
N LEU A 39 2.71 9.25 1.87
CA LEU A 39 1.82 8.38 1.11
C LEU A 39 0.38 8.89 1.12
N ASN A 40 -0.11 9.40 2.25
CA ASN A 40 -1.45 9.99 2.33
C ASN A 40 -1.57 11.20 1.40
N GLU A 41 -0.58 12.10 1.40
CA GLU A 41 -0.55 13.25 0.47
C GLU A 41 -0.66 12.78 -1.00
N LYS A 42 0.19 11.82 -1.40
CA LYS A 42 0.15 11.26 -2.77
C LYS A 42 -1.15 10.55 -3.11
N ILE A 43 -1.72 9.82 -2.16
CA ILE A 43 -3.00 9.11 -2.35
C ILE A 43 -4.13 10.11 -2.54
N ASP A 44 -4.13 11.22 -1.81
CA ASP A 44 -5.20 12.22 -1.85
C ASP A 44 -5.15 13.09 -3.13
N GLU A 45 -4.03 13.10 -3.85
CA GLU A 45 -3.90 13.74 -5.17
C GLU A 45 -4.63 13.00 -6.30
N SER A 46 -5.00 11.72 -6.12
CA SER A 46 -5.62 10.92 -7.18
C SER A 46 -6.63 9.91 -6.66
N ASP A 47 -7.76 9.79 -7.37
CA ASP A 47 -8.74 8.75 -7.08
C ASP A 47 -8.31 7.34 -7.56
N ILE A 48 -7.15 7.20 -8.23
CA ILE A 48 -6.58 5.92 -8.65
C ILE A 48 -5.07 5.87 -8.34
N ASN A 49 -4.66 4.89 -7.55
CA ASN A 49 -3.28 4.72 -7.10
C ASN A 49 -2.79 3.31 -7.37
N THR A 50 -1.63 3.16 -8.03
CA THR A 50 -0.96 1.86 -8.18
C THR A 50 0.25 1.82 -7.27
N ALA A 51 0.25 0.92 -6.28
CA ALA A 51 1.24 0.94 -5.19
C ALA A 51 2.69 0.95 -5.69
N GLY A 52 3.02 0.12 -6.67
CA GLY A 52 4.39 0.04 -7.20
C GLY A 52 4.87 1.29 -7.93
N TRP A 53 4.00 2.25 -8.21
CA TRP A 53 4.34 3.51 -8.88
C TRP A 53 4.51 4.68 -7.90
N LEU A 54 4.05 4.55 -6.65
CA LEU A 54 4.14 5.60 -5.63
C LEU A 54 5.59 5.94 -5.20
N PRO A 55 6.49 4.95 -4.98
CA PRO A 55 7.79 5.24 -4.40
C PRO A 55 8.90 5.53 -5.41
N GLY A 56 8.62 5.41 -6.71
CA GLY A 56 9.66 5.47 -7.76
C GLY A 56 10.58 4.25 -7.75
N HIS A 57 11.70 4.32 -8.48
CA HIS A 57 12.59 3.17 -8.74
C HIS A 57 13.78 3.06 -7.78
N ASP A 58 14.36 4.18 -7.34
CA ASP A 58 15.53 4.20 -6.45
C ASP A 58 15.13 4.81 -5.11
N TRP A 59 15.37 4.06 -4.03
CA TRP A 59 15.00 4.46 -2.67
C TRP A 59 16.19 4.96 -1.87
N ALA A 60 17.42 4.87 -2.38
CA ALA A 60 18.62 5.29 -1.67
C ALA A 60 18.53 6.77 -1.29
N GLY A 61 18.74 7.07 0.00
CA GLY A 61 18.62 8.43 0.54
C GLY A 61 17.21 9.04 0.48
N THR A 62 16.18 8.25 0.19
CA THR A 62 14.76 8.69 0.24
C THR A 62 14.12 8.29 1.56
N ILE A 63 12.91 8.80 1.81
CA ILE A 63 12.08 8.39 2.96
C ILE A 63 11.71 6.89 2.96
N TYR A 64 11.89 6.18 1.83
CA TYR A 64 11.58 4.76 1.71
C TYR A 64 12.78 3.86 2.02
N GLU A 65 14.00 4.41 2.13
CA GLU A 65 15.20 3.65 2.51
C GLU A 65 15.04 2.87 3.84
N PRO A 66 14.37 3.41 4.88
CA PRO A 66 14.12 2.65 6.10
C PRO A 66 13.32 1.36 5.90
N ILE A 67 12.47 1.27 4.87
CA ILE A 67 11.75 0.02 4.51
C ILE A 67 12.74 -1.02 3.98
N TYR A 68 13.75 -0.59 3.22
CA TYR A 68 14.81 -1.45 2.73
C TYR A 68 15.63 -2.04 3.88
N GLU A 69 16.03 -1.20 4.83
CA GLU A 69 16.76 -1.62 6.03
C GLU A 69 15.90 -2.52 6.95
N ALA A 70 14.62 -2.20 7.16
CA ALA A 70 13.70 -2.99 7.98
C ALA A 70 13.50 -4.42 7.45
N CYS A 71 13.62 -4.61 6.13
CA CYS A 71 13.56 -5.90 5.46
C CYS A 71 14.93 -6.59 5.32
N GLY A 72 15.98 -6.11 5.99
CA GLY A 72 17.31 -6.69 5.94
C GLY A 72 17.97 -6.53 4.58
N ARG A 73 17.78 -5.38 3.93
CA ARG A 73 18.37 -5.04 2.63
C ARG A 73 17.94 -5.98 1.50
N ASN A 74 16.70 -6.47 1.56
CA ASN A 74 16.12 -7.34 0.53
C ASN A 74 15.06 -6.60 -0.30
N GLN A 75 15.39 -6.26 -1.53
CA GLN A 75 14.54 -5.46 -2.43
C GLN A 75 13.14 -6.08 -2.66
N VAL A 76 13.05 -7.40 -2.79
CA VAL A 76 11.77 -8.09 -3.03
C VAL A 76 10.87 -7.97 -1.80
N LEU A 77 11.42 -8.23 -0.62
CA LEU A 77 10.67 -8.10 0.63
C LEU A 77 10.30 -6.64 0.92
N SER A 78 11.16 -5.68 0.59
CA SER A 78 10.88 -4.26 0.74
C SER A 78 9.74 -3.79 -0.15
N GLY A 79 9.68 -4.24 -1.41
CA GLY A 79 8.55 -3.97 -2.29
C GLY A 79 7.24 -4.55 -1.76
N MET A 80 7.27 -5.76 -1.20
CA MET A 80 6.12 -6.37 -0.56
C MET A 80 5.70 -5.57 0.69
N PHE A 81 6.64 -5.22 1.57
CA PHE A 81 6.36 -4.46 2.78
C PHE A 81 5.76 -3.10 2.46
N PHE A 82 6.32 -2.38 1.49
CA PHE A 82 5.76 -1.13 0.98
C PHE A 82 4.31 -1.28 0.53
N GLY A 83 4.01 -2.31 -0.27
CA GLY A 83 2.64 -2.60 -0.71
C GLY A 83 1.67 -2.87 0.46
N LEU A 84 2.15 -3.55 1.51
CA LEU A 84 1.36 -3.79 2.73
C LEU A 84 1.14 -2.51 3.55
N ILE A 85 2.10 -1.58 3.58
CA ILE A 85 1.90 -0.26 4.20
C ILE A 85 0.79 0.52 3.48
N VAL A 86 0.84 0.60 2.15
CA VAL A 86 -0.22 1.25 1.36
C VAL A 86 -1.58 0.60 1.60
N PHE A 87 -1.62 -0.73 1.65
CA PHE A 87 -2.83 -1.48 1.97
C PHE A 87 -3.39 -1.12 3.35
N ASP A 88 -2.55 -1.12 4.39
CA ASP A 88 -2.96 -0.81 5.77
C ASP A 88 -3.48 0.63 5.89
N LEU A 89 -2.81 1.60 5.26
CA LEU A 89 -3.24 3.00 5.24
C LEU A 89 -4.64 3.15 4.62
N LEU A 90 -4.87 2.59 3.43
CA LEU A 90 -6.18 2.67 2.75
C LEU A 90 -7.28 1.87 3.46
N MET A 91 -6.91 0.76 4.11
CA MET A 91 -7.83 -0.02 4.94
C MET A 91 -8.32 0.78 6.14
N ARG A 92 -7.45 1.55 6.78
CA ARG A 92 -7.75 2.36 7.97
C ARG A 92 -8.36 3.73 7.66
N LYS A 93 -8.11 4.31 6.49
CA LYS A 93 -8.73 5.56 6.04
C LYS A 93 -10.25 5.41 6.11
N ASP A 94 -10.99 6.35 6.68
CA ASP A 94 -12.45 6.25 6.89
C ASP A 94 -13.26 7.29 6.10
N ASP A 95 -12.58 8.21 5.42
CA ASP A 95 -13.14 9.27 4.60
C ASP A 95 -13.80 8.77 3.29
N LYS A 96 -13.19 7.76 2.66
CA LYS A 96 -13.60 7.18 1.38
C LYS A 96 -13.63 5.65 1.45
N THR A 97 -14.42 5.06 0.56
CA THR A 97 -14.29 3.62 0.27
C THR A 97 -13.40 3.43 -0.94
N TRP A 98 -12.37 2.60 -0.79
CA TRP A 98 -11.43 2.24 -1.84
C TRP A 98 -11.69 0.80 -2.28
N GLY A 99 -11.79 0.58 -3.58
CA GLY A 99 -11.68 -0.73 -4.23
C GLY A 99 -10.21 -1.07 -4.49
N PHE A 100 -9.87 -2.35 -4.52
CA PHE A 100 -8.55 -2.79 -4.99
C PHE A 100 -8.62 -4.11 -5.74
N GLY A 101 -7.66 -4.32 -6.66
CA GLY A 101 -7.47 -5.56 -7.40
C GLY A 101 -6.27 -5.55 -8.33
N ARG A 102 -6.05 -6.66 -9.04
CA ARG A 102 -5.00 -6.80 -10.07
C ARG A 102 -5.57 -6.38 -11.42
N PHE A 103 -4.80 -5.57 -12.15
CA PHE A 103 -5.21 -5.07 -13.45
C PHE A 103 -4.10 -5.23 -14.49
N GLU A 104 -4.46 -5.02 -15.75
CA GLU A 104 -3.54 -5.00 -16.88
C GLU A 104 -3.43 -3.59 -17.46
N LYS A 105 -2.27 -3.26 -18.02
CA LYS A 105 -2.05 -2.06 -18.82
C LYS A 105 -1.31 -2.47 -20.09
N ASP A 106 -1.85 -2.10 -21.25
CA ASP A 106 -1.28 -2.42 -22.57
C ASP A 106 -1.00 -3.92 -22.77
N GLY A 107 -1.93 -4.77 -22.32
CA GLY A 107 -1.82 -6.23 -22.40
C GLY A 107 -0.78 -6.85 -21.47
N LYS A 108 -0.26 -6.10 -20.49
CA LYS A 108 0.68 -6.59 -19.47
C LYS A 108 0.09 -6.46 -18.08
N GLN A 109 0.18 -7.52 -17.29
CA GLN A 109 -0.28 -7.50 -15.90
C GLN A 109 0.57 -6.54 -15.05
N ILE A 110 -0.11 -5.69 -14.28
CA ILE A 110 0.53 -4.82 -13.29
C ILE A 110 0.93 -5.68 -12.09
N ALA A 111 2.22 -5.71 -11.80
CA ALA A 111 2.79 -6.53 -10.73
C ALA A 111 2.41 -6.06 -9.31
N SER A 112 1.92 -4.82 -9.15
CA SER A 112 1.49 -4.25 -7.88
C SER A 112 -0.04 -4.08 -7.82
N MET A 113 -0.57 -3.76 -6.64
CA MET A 113 -2.00 -3.55 -6.46
C MET A 113 -2.40 -2.15 -6.94
N THR A 114 -3.55 -2.07 -7.61
CA THR A 114 -4.19 -0.80 -7.94
C THR A 114 -5.41 -0.61 -7.04
N TYR A 115 -5.51 0.59 -6.51
CA TYR A 115 -6.55 1.07 -5.61
C TYR A 115 -7.29 2.20 -6.31
N PHE A 116 -8.60 2.29 -6.07
CA PHE A 116 -9.43 3.34 -6.66
C PHE A 116 -10.64 3.66 -5.78
N VAL A 117 -11.08 4.91 -5.79
CA VAL A 117 -12.25 5.34 -5.02
C VAL A 117 -13.53 4.70 -5.60
N LEU A 118 -14.43 4.26 -4.71
CA LEU A 118 -15.76 3.78 -5.07
C LEU A 118 -16.81 4.85 -4.72
N ASP A 119 -17.39 5.49 -5.73
CA ASP A 119 -18.45 6.50 -5.55
C ASP A 119 -19.78 5.89 -5.07
N ASN A 120 -20.04 4.63 -5.42
CA ASN A 120 -21.22 3.88 -4.98
C ASN A 120 -20.80 2.56 -4.33
N PRO A 121 -20.25 2.61 -3.09
CA PRO A 121 -19.68 1.44 -2.45
C PRO A 121 -20.76 0.41 -2.09
N PRO A 122 -20.46 -0.90 -2.18
CA PRO A 122 -21.39 -1.94 -1.77
C PRO A 122 -21.83 -1.78 -0.31
N ALA A 123 -23.08 -2.15 -0.01
CA ALA A 123 -23.55 -2.18 1.37
C ALA A 123 -22.66 -3.09 2.24
N ARG A 124 -22.51 -2.72 3.51
CA ARG A 124 -21.72 -3.46 4.50
C ARG A 124 -22.49 -4.59 5.14
#